data_AF-A0A432QTL0-F1
#
_entry.id   AF-A0A432QTL0-F1
#
_cell.length_a   1.000
_cell.length_b   1.000
_cell.length_c   1.000
_cell.angle_alpha   90.00
_cell.angle_beta   90.00
_cell.angle_gamma   90.00
#
_symmetry.space_group_name_H-M   'P 1'
#
loop_
_entity.id
_entity.type
_entity.pdbx_description
1 polymer ?
#
loop_
_entity_poly.entity_id
_entity_poly.type
_entity_poly.pdbx_seq_one_letter_code
_entity_poly.pdbx_strand_id
1 'polypeptide(L)'
;WSSWTTNGDSTETEEYRFIEALRDGYLYQHVTENTRGRGGNTPHLLDLVLTNEEAMVNNLQHFSPLGKSDHCVIEFDFVCTTVNDKLSYRKFYFNRGDYTALKKTLDIGWAEKLDPHREDPDKQWTIFTEILEKAQVAHIPYKDIGETCRKRRGPPIDKKTYEATKKKHRAWSRYMETGSDDKHRV
;
A
#
# COMPACT_ATOMS: atom_id res chain seq x y z
N TRP A 1 -3.84 27.62 -0.19
CA TRP A 1 -3.67 26.48 -1.11
C TRP A 1 -4.04 26.81 -2.55
N SER A 2 -5.22 27.35 -2.84
CA SER A 2 -5.62 27.73 -4.23
C SER A 2 -4.66 28.71 -4.93
N SER A 3 -4.04 29.61 -4.19
CA SER A 3 -3.06 30.58 -4.72
C SER A 3 -1.61 30.15 -4.56
N TRP A 4 -1.33 29.06 -3.83
CA TRP A 4 0.02 28.67 -3.42
C TRP A 4 0.85 29.83 -2.84
N THR A 5 0.24 30.79 -2.16
CA THR A 5 0.93 31.97 -1.61
C THR A 5 0.86 31.97 -0.09
N THR A 6 1.85 32.58 0.54
CA THR A 6 1.84 32.92 1.98
C THR A 6 1.41 34.37 2.18
N ASN A 7 0.96 34.70 3.39
CA ASN A 7 0.63 36.08 3.75
C ASN A 7 1.92 36.79 4.19
N GLY A 8 2.30 37.85 3.47
CA GLY A 8 3.47 38.68 3.76
C GLY A 8 4.63 38.49 2.77
N ASP A 9 5.50 39.49 2.68
CA ASP A 9 6.58 39.56 1.66
C ASP A 9 7.89 38.89 2.13
N SER A 10 7.88 38.19 3.26
CA SER A 10 9.10 37.61 3.84
C SER A 10 9.37 36.20 3.34
N THR A 11 10.48 36.04 2.62
CA THR A 11 10.99 34.76 2.11
C THR A 11 11.60 33.87 3.20
N GLU A 12 11.75 34.39 4.42
CA GLU A 12 12.41 33.68 5.52
C GLU A 12 11.43 32.94 6.45
N THR A 13 10.12 33.04 6.18
CA THR A 13 9.09 32.37 6.97
C THR A 13 9.06 30.86 6.71
N GLU A 14 8.69 30.08 7.71
CA GLU A 14 8.59 28.62 7.58
C GLU A 14 7.52 28.23 6.57
N GLU A 15 6.42 28.98 6.53
CA GLU A 15 5.33 28.80 5.57
C GLU A 15 5.81 29.03 4.14
N TYR A 16 6.62 30.07 3.92
CA TYR A 16 7.15 30.37 2.59
C TYR A 16 8.08 29.25 2.14
N ARG A 17 9.03 28.87 3.01
CA ARG A 17 9.97 27.77 2.73
C ARG A 17 9.27 26.45 2.48
N PHE A 18 8.18 26.17 3.20
CA PHE A 18 7.38 24.96 2.98
C PHE A 18 6.71 24.96 1.60
N ILE A 19 6.08 26.06 1.22
CA ILE A 19 5.45 26.21 -0.10
C ILE A 19 6.48 26.14 -1.23
N GLU A 20 7.63 26.79 -1.08
CA GLU A 20 8.71 26.74 -2.06
C GLU A 20 9.28 25.31 -2.19
N ALA A 21 9.46 24.58 -1.09
CA ALA A 21 9.93 23.19 -1.15
C ALA A 21 8.98 22.28 -1.94
N LEU A 22 7.67 22.49 -1.83
CA LEU A 22 6.68 21.76 -2.63
C LEU A 22 6.75 22.12 -4.12
N ARG A 23 6.97 23.41 -4.42
CA ARG A 23 7.14 23.90 -5.80
C ARG A 23 8.42 23.37 -6.44
N ASP A 24 9.54 23.45 -5.73
CA ASP A 24 10.84 22.94 -6.17
C ASP A 24 10.82 21.42 -6.38
N GLY A 25 10.01 20.71 -5.58
CA GLY A 25 9.77 19.28 -5.71
C GLY A 25 8.76 18.89 -6.79
N TYR A 26 8.15 19.86 -7.50
CA TYR A 26 7.06 19.65 -8.47
C TYR A 26 5.92 18.79 -7.89
N LEU A 27 5.57 19.00 -6.63
CA LEU A 27 4.57 18.21 -5.92
C LEU A 27 3.17 18.79 -6.10
N TYR A 28 2.20 17.90 -6.34
CA TYR A 28 0.78 18.18 -6.40
C TYR A 28 0.15 17.92 -5.03
N GLN A 29 -0.61 18.89 -4.54
CA GLN A 29 -1.40 18.79 -3.32
C GLN A 29 -2.86 18.49 -3.65
N HIS A 30 -3.38 17.36 -3.19
CA HIS A 30 -4.70 16.84 -3.59
C HIS A 30 -5.85 17.22 -2.67
N VAL A 31 -5.57 17.49 -1.39
CA VAL A 31 -6.62 17.83 -0.41
C VAL A 31 -6.98 19.31 -0.54
N THR A 32 -8.27 19.60 -0.77
CA THR A 32 -8.82 20.95 -0.95
C THR A 32 -9.84 21.34 0.10
N GLU A 33 -10.36 20.38 0.86
CA GLU A 33 -11.38 20.60 1.90
C GLU A 33 -10.76 20.65 3.29
N ASN A 34 -11.47 21.23 4.25
CA ASN A 34 -11.01 21.27 5.65
C ASN A 34 -10.98 19.86 6.24
N THR A 35 -9.85 19.48 6.80
CA THR A 35 -9.64 18.14 7.34
C THR A 35 -9.82 18.06 8.85
N ARG A 36 -9.78 19.22 9.52
CA ARG A 36 -9.95 19.37 10.96
C ARG A 36 -11.13 20.28 11.29
N GLY A 37 -12.01 19.83 12.20
CA GLY A 37 -13.14 20.62 12.68
C GLY A 37 -13.86 19.91 13.83
N ARG A 38 -14.27 20.67 14.85
CA ARG A 38 -15.05 20.13 15.97
C ARG A 38 -15.96 21.19 16.59
N GLY A 39 -17.26 20.89 16.65
CA GLY A 39 -18.26 21.79 17.23
C GLY A 39 -18.22 23.17 16.58
N GLY A 40 -18.18 24.23 17.39
CA GLY A 40 -18.13 25.61 16.91
C GLY A 40 -16.74 26.13 16.49
N ASN A 41 -15.71 25.28 16.44
CA ASN A 41 -14.38 25.71 15.99
C ASN A 41 -14.39 25.99 14.48
N THR A 42 -13.61 27.00 14.07
CA THR A 42 -13.34 27.25 12.65
C THR A 42 -12.65 26.03 12.04
N PRO A 43 -13.20 25.43 10.97
CA PRO A 43 -12.56 24.30 10.31
C PRO A 43 -11.25 24.73 9.61
N HIS A 44 -10.26 23.84 9.60
CA HIS A 44 -8.95 24.07 9.00
C HIS A 44 -8.51 22.89 8.14
N LEU A 45 -7.79 23.18 7.05
CA LEU A 45 -7.10 22.21 6.22
C LEU A 45 -5.68 22.03 6.76
N LEU A 46 -5.41 20.89 7.39
CA LEU A 46 -4.11 20.57 7.99
C LEU A 46 -3.49 19.29 7.45
N ASP A 47 -4.30 18.35 6.96
CA ASP A 47 -3.83 17.08 6.43
C ASP A 47 -3.66 17.20 4.91
N LEU A 48 -2.48 16.80 4.42
CA LEU A 48 -2.05 16.99 3.04
C LEU A 48 -1.79 15.64 2.38
N VAL A 49 -2.04 15.56 1.07
CA VAL A 49 -1.70 14.41 0.23
C VAL A 49 -0.90 14.95 -0.93
N LEU A 50 0.39 14.63 -0.94
CA LEU A 50 1.37 15.16 -1.88
C LEU A 50 1.87 14.04 -2.81
N THR A 51 1.84 14.26 -4.12
CA THR A 51 2.42 13.34 -5.11
C THR A 51 3.21 14.10 -6.18
N ASN A 52 4.11 13.42 -6.88
CA ASN A 52 4.88 13.99 -7.98
C ASN A 52 4.08 14.05 -9.30
N GLU A 53 2.97 13.31 -9.42
CA GLU A 53 2.08 13.36 -10.58
C GLU A 53 0.63 13.52 -10.13
N GLU A 54 -0.11 14.39 -10.82
CA GLU A 54 -1.51 14.71 -10.49
C GLU A 54 -2.43 13.48 -10.61
N ALA A 55 -2.20 12.61 -11.60
CA ALA A 55 -3.06 11.46 -11.87
C ALA A 55 -2.86 10.28 -10.89
N MET A 56 -1.97 10.40 -9.90
CA MET A 56 -1.69 9.33 -8.93
C MET A 56 -2.76 9.19 -7.85
N VAL A 57 -3.64 10.18 -7.69
CA VAL A 57 -4.70 10.17 -6.67
C VAL A 57 -6.03 10.35 -7.36
N ASN A 58 -6.94 9.40 -7.15
CA ASN A 58 -8.31 9.43 -7.67
C ASN A 58 -9.32 9.23 -6.54
N ASN A 59 -10.57 9.62 -6.79
CA ASN A 59 -11.71 9.37 -5.89
C ASN A 59 -11.45 9.83 -4.44
N LEU A 60 -10.73 10.94 -4.24
CA LEU A 60 -10.46 11.48 -2.91
C LEU A 60 -11.76 11.90 -2.23
N GLN A 61 -12.02 11.36 -1.03
CA GLN A 61 -13.22 11.57 -0.26
C GLN A 61 -12.90 11.84 1.21
N HIS A 62 -13.68 12.73 1.82
CA HIS A 62 -13.61 13.04 3.25
C HIS A 62 -14.75 12.34 3.99
N PHE A 63 -14.40 11.49 4.94
CA PHE A 63 -15.32 10.77 5.80
C PHE A 63 -15.32 11.32 7.21
N SER A 64 -16.42 11.10 7.91
CA SER A 64 -16.57 11.49 9.31
C SER A 64 -15.42 11.00 10.19
N PRO A 65 -15.02 11.77 11.20
CA PRO A 65 -13.99 11.38 12.15
C PRO A 65 -14.19 9.99 12.76
N LEU A 66 -13.07 9.37 13.12
CA LEU A 66 -13.07 8.14 13.93
C LEU A 66 -13.26 8.50 15.40
N GLY A 67 -14.33 7.97 16.00
CA GLY A 67 -14.64 8.20 17.41
C GLY A 67 -14.83 9.69 17.74
N LYS A 68 -13.97 10.21 18.62
CA LYS A 68 -13.99 11.61 19.10
C LYS A 68 -12.88 12.48 18.49
N SER A 69 -12.22 12.00 17.43
CA SER A 69 -11.22 12.77 16.68
C SER A 69 -11.84 14.07 16.14
N ASP A 70 -11.05 15.14 16.10
CA ASP A 70 -11.35 16.38 15.39
C ASP A 70 -10.85 16.38 13.94
N HIS A 71 -10.08 15.35 13.55
CA HIS A 71 -9.69 15.11 12.16
C HIS A 71 -10.66 14.14 11.47
N CYS A 72 -11.05 14.50 10.25
CA CYS A 72 -11.80 13.64 9.34
C CYS A 72 -10.91 12.52 8.78
N VAL A 73 -11.52 11.52 8.16
CA VAL A 73 -10.80 10.43 7.48
C VAL A 73 -10.72 10.76 6.00
N ILE A 74 -9.51 10.74 5.44
CA ILE A 74 -9.30 10.88 4.00
C ILE A 74 -9.13 9.49 3.41
N GLU A 75 -9.93 9.17 2.41
CA GLU A 75 -9.82 7.94 1.61
C GLU A 75 -9.63 8.34 0.14
N PHE A 76 -8.74 7.66 -0.56
CA PHE A 76 -8.50 7.88 -1.99
C PHE A 76 -7.95 6.62 -2.64
N ASP A 77 -8.12 6.53 -3.96
CA ASP A 77 -7.49 5.51 -4.79
C ASP A 77 -6.11 6.00 -5.20
N PHE A 78 -5.09 5.23 -4.83
CA PHE A 78 -3.72 5.49 -5.26
C PHE A 78 -3.42 4.74 -6.55
N VAL A 79 -3.19 5.48 -7.63
CA VAL A 79 -2.82 4.92 -8.93
C VAL A 79 -1.31 4.83 -9.02
N CYS A 80 -0.82 3.60 -9.07
CA CYS A 80 0.58 3.33 -9.33
C CYS A 80 0.74 2.14 -10.28
N THR A 81 1.82 2.18 -11.07
CA THR A 81 2.24 1.03 -11.85
C THR A 81 3.12 0.18 -10.94
N THR A 82 2.63 -1.01 -10.58
CA THR A 82 3.46 -2.02 -9.93
C THR A 82 3.87 -3.06 -10.96
N VAL A 83 5.11 -3.55 -10.86
CA VAL A 83 5.46 -4.81 -11.50
C VAL A 83 4.68 -5.86 -10.73
N ASN A 84 3.58 -6.31 -11.34
CA ASN A 84 2.73 -7.32 -10.76
C ASN A 84 3.42 -8.67 -10.99
N ASP A 85 4.48 -8.93 -10.21
CA ASP A 85 5.04 -10.26 -10.07
C ASP A 85 3.93 -11.10 -9.45
N LYS A 86 3.09 -11.67 -10.31
CA LYS A 86 2.09 -12.64 -9.91
C LYS A 86 2.82 -13.65 -9.06
N LEU A 87 2.48 -13.72 -7.78
CA LEU A 87 3.10 -14.67 -6.84
C LEU A 87 2.56 -16.08 -7.14
N SER A 88 2.71 -16.56 -8.37
CA SER A 88 2.69 -17.97 -8.66
C SER A 88 4.02 -18.53 -8.21
N TYR A 89 4.05 -19.10 -7.01
CA TYR A 89 5.26 -19.70 -6.49
C TYR A 89 5.01 -21.16 -6.12
N ARG A 90 6.06 -21.95 -6.31
CA ARG A 90 6.05 -23.36 -5.95
C ARG A 90 6.27 -23.47 -4.44
N LYS A 91 5.32 -24.08 -3.74
CA LYS A 91 5.48 -24.40 -2.33
C LYS A 91 5.87 -25.87 -2.17
N PHE A 92 7.13 -26.10 -1.81
CA PHE A 92 7.66 -27.41 -1.49
C PHE A 92 7.20 -27.88 -0.10
N TYR A 93 6.92 -29.17 0.02
CA TYR A 93 6.65 -29.85 1.28
C TYR A 93 7.92 -30.53 1.78
N PHE A 94 8.86 -29.74 2.31
CA PHE A 94 10.15 -30.25 2.79
C PHE A 94 10.02 -31.36 3.85
N ASN A 95 8.96 -31.37 4.65
CA ASN A 95 8.71 -32.47 5.61
C ASN A 95 8.31 -33.81 4.96
N ARG A 96 8.08 -33.84 3.64
CA ARG A 96 7.66 -35.03 2.88
C ARG A 96 8.64 -35.38 1.75
N GLY A 97 9.81 -34.74 1.72
CA GLY A 97 10.83 -35.02 0.72
C GLY A 97 11.53 -36.36 0.96
N ASP A 98 11.87 -37.05 -0.13
CA ASP A 98 12.76 -38.21 -0.10
C ASP A 98 14.22 -37.74 -0.11
N TYR A 99 14.78 -37.53 1.09
CA TYR A 99 16.14 -37.00 1.24
C TYR A 99 17.23 -38.03 0.95
N THR A 100 16.95 -39.33 1.05
CA THR A 100 17.95 -40.36 0.70
C THR A 100 18.14 -40.42 -0.80
N ALA A 101 17.03 -40.37 -1.57
CA ALA A 101 17.08 -40.23 -3.02
C ALA A 101 17.68 -38.88 -3.45
N LEU A 102 17.28 -37.77 -2.82
CA LEU A 102 17.84 -36.45 -3.11
C LEU A 102 19.36 -36.41 -2.91
N LYS A 103 19.86 -36.96 -1.80
CA LYS A 103 21.29 -37.04 -1.52
C LYS A 103 22.02 -37.84 -2.60
N LYS A 104 21.46 -38.98 -3.02
CA LYS A 104 22.04 -39.80 -4.08
C LYS A 104 22.09 -39.07 -5.42
N THR A 105 21.06 -38.28 -5.75
CA THR A 105 21.00 -37.50 -6.99
C THR A 105 21.99 -36.33 -6.97
N LEU A 106 22.27 -35.76 -5.80
CA LEU A 106 23.25 -34.68 -5.61
C LEU A 106 24.69 -35.21 -5.38
N ASP A 107 24.88 -36.51 -5.33
CA ASP A 107 26.19 -37.17 -5.23
C ASP A 107 26.85 -37.23 -6.62
N ILE A 108 27.20 -36.04 -7.13
CA ILE A 108 27.83 -35.81 -8.42
C ILE A 108 29.20 -35.16 -8.24
N GLY A 109 30.07 -35.26 -9.24
CA GLY A 109 31.35 -34.57 -9.28
C GLY A 109 31.20 -33.05 -9.38
N TRP A 110 30.91 -32.38 -8.27
CA TRP A 110 30.70 -30.92 -8.22
C TRP A 110 31.92 -30.13 -8.71
N ALA A 111 33.13 -30.60 -8.38
CA ALA A 111 34.38 -30.02 -8.86
C ALA A 111 34.42 -29.98 -10.39
N GLU A 112 34.11 -31.09 -11.06
CA GLU A 112 34.11 -31.18 -12.52
C GLU A 112 33.11 -30.23 -13.19
N LYS A 113 31.98 -29.93 -12.52
CA LYS A 113 30.94 -29.03 -13.04
C LYS A 113 31.18 -27.56 -12.73
N LEU A 114 31.84 -27.25 -11.63
CA LEU A 114 32.03 -25.87 -11.16
C LEU A 114 33.43 -25.32 -11.49
N ASP A 115 34.47 -26.15 -11.48
CA ASP A 115 35.85 -25.73 -11.77
C ASP A 115 36.04 -25.08 -13.15
N PRO A 116 35.33 -25.49 -14.23
CA PRO A 116 35.40 -24.79 -15.52
C PRO A 116 34.93 -23.33 -15.48
N HIS A 117 34.17 -22.94 -14.45
CA HIS A 117 33.60 -21.60 -14.29
C HIS A 117 34.18 -20.85 -13.08
N ARG A 118 35.38 -21.24 -12.61
CA ARG A 118 35.99 -20.68 -11.39
C ARG A 118 36.19 -19.17 -11.40
N GLU A 119 36.34 -18.57 -12.58
CA GLU A 119 36.50 -17.13 -12.76
C GLU A 119 35.17 -16.36 -12.76
N ASP A 120 34.03 -17.06 -12.78
CA ASP A 120 32.69 -16.47 -12.87
C ASP A 120 31.75 -17.06 -11.79
N PRO A 121 31.72 -16.45 -10.59
CA PRO A 121 30.90 -16.91 -9.48
C PRO A 121 29.40 -16.92 -9.78
N ASP A 122 28.91 -15.99 -10.60
CA ASP A 122 27.49 -15.91 -10.95
C ASP A 122 27.06 -17.09 -11.82
N LYS A 123 27.92 -17.52 -12.76
CA LYS A 123 27.70 -18.74 -13.53
C LYS A 123 27.76 -19.99 -12.67
N GLN A 124 28.72 -20.08 -11.74
CA GLN A 124 28.79 -21.21 -10.80
C GLN A 124 27.50 -21.31 -9.96
N TRP A 125 27.02 -20.18 -9.45
CA TRP A 125 25.78 -20.11 -8.68
C TRP A 125 24.57 -20.56 -9.50
N THR A 126 24.49 -20.12 -10.75
CA THR A 126 23.41 -20.52 -11.67
C THR A 126 23.40 -22.03 -11.89
N ILE A 127 24.54 -22.63 -12.20
CA ILE A 127 24.67 -24.08 -12.43
C ILE A 127 24.31 -24.86 -11.16
N PHE A 128 24.80 -24.43 -10.00
CA PHE A 128 24.47 -25.04 -8.73
C PHE A 128 22.97 -25.02 -8.46
N THR A 129 22.36 -23.83 -8.60
CA THR A 129 20.95 -23.61 -8.31
C THR A 129 20.08 -24.43 -9.25
N GLU A 130 20.39 -24.47 -10.55
CA GLU A 130 19.65 -25.29 -11.51
C GLU A 130 19.68 -26.79 -11.19
N ILE A 131 20.85 -27.33 -10.81
CA ILE A 131 20.99 -28.74 -10.44
C ILE A 131 20.18 -29.04 -9.17
N LEU A 132 20.31 -28.17 -8.17
CA LEU A 132 19.61 -28.31 -6.91
C LEU A 132 18.09 -28.23 -7.09
N GLU A 133 17.59 -27.25 -7.85
CA GLU A 133 16.17 -27.10 -8.13
C GLU A 133 15.59 -28.29 -8.88
N LYS A 134 16.30 -28.84 -9.87
CA LYS A 134 15.88 -30.07 -10.57
C LYS A 134 15.77 -31.25 -9.62
N ALA A 135 16.76 -31.42 -8.74
CA ALA A 135 16.75 -32.49 -7.73
C ALA A 135 15.61 -32.29 -6.70
N GLN A 136 15.37 -31.06 -6.26
CA GLN A 136 14.26 -30.72 -5.36
C GLN A 136 12.90 -31.02 -6.00
N VAL A 137 12.69 -30.65 -7.26
CA VAL A 137 11.45 -30.93 -8.01
C VAL A 137 11.19 -32.43 -8.17
N ALA A 138 12.25 -33.22 -8.35
CA ALA A 138 12.14 -34.67 -8.51
C ALA A 138 11.84 -35.41 -7.20
N HIS A 139 12.40 -34.95 -6.07
CA HIS A 139 12.38 -35.70 -4.80
C HIS A 139 11.56 -35.06 -3.68
N ILE A 140 11.12 -33.81 -3.83
CA ILE A 140 10.33 -33.12 -2.83
C ILE A 140 8.95 -32.78 -3.43
N PRO A 141 7.87 -33.36 -2.89
CA PRO A 141 6.53 -33.00 -3.32
C PRO A 141 6.28 -31.51 -3.19
N TYR A 142 5.58 -30.92 -4.14
CA TYR A 142 5.23 -29.50 -4.12
C TYR A 142 3.81 -29.29 -4.62
N LYS A 143 3.32 -28.06 -4.42
CA LYS A 143 2.16 -27.54 -5.13
C LYS A 143 2.45 -26.17 -5.69
N ASP A 144 1.90 -25.89 -6.86
CA ASP A 144 1.90 -24.54 -7.40
C ASP A 144 0.80 -23.74 -6.71
N ILE A 145 1.19 -22.69 -6.01
CA ILE A 145 0.24 -21.74 -5.41
C ILE A 145 0.04 -20.66 -6.45
N GLY A 146 -1.06 -20.73 -7.19
CA GLY A 146 -1.50 -19.63 -8.02
C GLY A 146 -2.15 -18.52 -7.19
N GLU A 147 -2.53 -17.43 -7.87
CA GLU A 147 -3.40 -16.40 -7.30
C GLU A 147 -4.75 -17.03 -6.93
N THR A 148 -4.90 -17.50 -5.69
CA THR A 148 -6.23 -17.63 -5.16
C THR A 148 -6.71 -16.21 -4.90
N CYS A 149 -7.62 -15.71 -5.74
CA CYS A 149 -8.56 -14.67 -5.34
C CYS A 149 -9.38 -15.25 -4.18
N ARG A 150 -8.80 -15.29 -2.97
CA ARG A 150 -9.61 -15.48 -1.77
C ARG A 150 -10.60 -14.34 -1.83
N LYS A 151 -11.85 -14.62 -2.19
CA LYS A 151 -12.93 -13.65 -2.10
C LYS A 151 -12.79 -13.08 -0.70
N ARG A 152 -12.39 -11.82 -0.60
CA ARG A 152 -12.28 -11.10 0.67
C ARG A 152 -13.70 -11.07 1.21
N ARG A 153 -14.07 -12.10 1.98
CA ARG A 153 -15.29 -12.06 2.77
C ARG A 153 -14.94 -11.05 3.85
N GLY A 154 -15.47 -9.84 3.71
CA GLY A 154 -15.39 -8.86 4.79
C GLY A 154 -15.87 -9.50 6.09
N PRO A 155 -15.46 -8.96 7.24
CA PRO A 155 -15.95 -9.46 8.52
C PRO A 155 -17.49 -9.48 8.48
N PRO A 156 -18.14 -10.51 9.03
CA PRO A 156 -19.59 -10.51 9.11
C PRO A 156 -20.03 -9.32 9.97
N ILE A 157 -20.70 -8.34 9.36
CA ILE A 157 -21.25 -7.17 10.04
C ILE A 157 -22.73 -7.45 10.32
N ASP A 158 -23.18 -7.23 11.55
CA ASP A 158 -24.60 -7.34 11.89
C ASP A 158 -25.42 -6.20 11.26
N LYS A 159 -26.72 -6.45 11.05
CA LYS A 159 -27.63 -5.49 10.39
C LYS A 159 -27.67 -4.13 11.12
N LYS A 160 -27.63 -4.12 12.46
CA LYS A 160 -27.72 -2.88 13.24
C LYS A 160 -26.46 -2.03 13.06
N THR A 161 -25.29 -2.64 13.11
CA THR A 161 -24.02 -1.94 12.84
C THR A 161 -23.99 -1.38 11.42
N TYR A 162 -24.45 -2.15 10.42
CA TYR A 162 -24.52 -1.66 9.04
C TYR A 162 -25.45 -0.45 8.89
N GLU A 163 -26.63 -0.47 9.50
CA GLU A 163 -27.56 0.67 9.50
C GLU A 163 -26.99 1.89 10.23
N ALA A 164 -26.31 1.70 11.36
CA ALA A 164 -25.64 2.76 12.10
C ALA A 164 -24.53 3.42 11.26
N THR A 165 -23.70 2.63 10.58
CA THR A 165 -22.66 3.13 9.67
C THR A 165 -23.26 3.95 8.53
N LYS A 166 -24.37 3.47 7.92
CA LYS A 166 -25.10 4.23 6.89
C LYS A 166 -25.66 5.55 7.42
N LYS A 167 -26.26 5.54 8.62
CA LYS A 167 -26.79 6.75 9.25
C LYS A 167 -25.68 7.76 9.51
N LYS A 168 -24.55 7.29 10.07
CA LYS A 168 -23.34 8.09 10.31
C LYS A 168 -22.85 8.74 9.00
N HIS A 169 -22.71 7.95 7.93
CA HIS A 169 -22.26 8.47 6.63
C HIS A 169 -23.22 9.52 6.05
N ARG A 170 -24.54 9.26 6.07
CA ARG A 170 -25.56 10.24 5.60
C ARG A 170 -25.55 11.55 6.41
N ALA A 171 -25.38 11.46 7.72
CA ALA A 171 -25.31 12.64 8.58
C ALA A 171 -24.05 13.46 8.26
N TRP A 172 -22.93 12.79 7.99
CA TRP A 172 -21.68 13.43 7.58
C TRP A 172 -21.77 14.10 6.21
N SER A 173 -22.28 13.42 5.18
CA SER A 173 -22.45 14.02 3.85
C SER A 173 -23.28 15.29 3.92
N ARG A 174 -24.38 15.26 4.70
CA ARG A 174 -25.22 16.45 4.92
C ARG A 174 -24.47 17.56 5.67
N TYR A 175 -23.65 17.22 6.65
CA TYR A 175 -22.83 18.20 7.37
C TYR A 175 -21.86 18.91 6.41
N MET A 176 -21.16 18.14 5.56
CA MET A 176 -20.24 18.70 4.56
C MET A 176 -20.96 19.61 3.55
N GLU A 177 -22.19 19.27 3.14
CA GLU A 177 -23.01 20.09 2.22
C GLU A 177 -23.53 21.39 2.87
N THR A 178 -23.92 21.34 4.15
CA THR A 178 -24.71 22.42 4.78
C THR A 178 -23.93 23.26 5.80
N GLY A 179 -22.79 22.77 6.28
CA GLY A 179 -22.03 23.39 7.38
C GLY A 179 -22.78 23.47 8.71
N SER A 180 -23.97 22.88 8.82
CA SER A 180 -24.85 22.97 10.00
C SER A 180 -24.64 21.76 10.92
N ASP A 181 -24.25 22.04 12.17
CA ASP A 181 -23.97 21.04 13.22
C ASP A 181 -25.26 20.46 13.88
N ASP A 182 -26.44 20.98 13.52
CA ASP A 182 -27.72 20.70 14.22
C ASP A 182 -28.18 19.23 14.17
N LYS A 183 -27.46 18.35 13.46
CA LYS A 183 -27.83 16.94 13.28
C LYS A 183 -26.67 15.95 13.44
N HIS A 184 -25.48 16.38 13.86
CA HIS A 184 -24.31 15.49 13.97
C HIS A 184 -24.26 14.67 15.28
N ARG A 185 -25.13 14.96 16.25
CA ARG A 185 -25.24 14.18 17.48
C ARG A 185 -26.16 12.95 17.30
N VAL A 186 -25.55 11.80 17.03
CA VAL A 186 -26.15 10.48 17.26
C VAL A 186 -25.26 9.72 18.23
#